data_AF-A0ABD4YEK5-F1
#
_entry.id   AF-A0ABD4YEK5-F1
#
_cell.length_a   1.000
_cell.length_b   1.000
_cell.length_c   1.000
_cell.angle_alpha   90.00
_cell.angle_beta   90.00
_cell.angle_gamma   90.00
#
_symmetry.space_group_name_H-M   'P 1'
#
loop_
_entity.id
_entity.type
_entity.pdbx_description
1 polymer ?
#
loop_
_entity_poly.entity_id
_entity_poly.type
_entity_poly.pdbx_seq_one_letter_code
_entity_poly.pdbx_strand_id
1 'polypeptide(L)'
;MIELNKRGEQAVTQLKVWYDSVTEDCGGPDKPSYLCSGFEMRATGFSPESLPWDPSRKHLDKGAIAFSWVRRDTNFGRAAERFNGFLFPPLQAIPHGKLRELEVLCTFPIDGGTDNRETAQGCGPHDGFESTTDACQKVGVKDAEAWLATYSEDDIRKSRVCGWDLREAPANMKARWFEMPLKVRAGLSADAWMGYNEILLPTWQVGVGADLPVFAFFYVEGQTQAGLLAQFDQFRYHAAYGQAVPVIRIKLPTAKDQVMQLTYDEQDQAVGRPIVPSEVDFESEQVGDRKEFKVDQTTFKLHGTGGISDDSHSGDGSAIKAKHLTFDGSTEILLPGTGTRRVSYDWGCSDLCTRDLTFTDKHKRLSDREGMHYGSDELTVNGPEILHLHMVEDGENPRMVIDNVHVTQAP
;
A
#
# COMPACT_ATOMS: atom_id res chain seq x y z
N MET A 1 3.33 -12.97 -19.63
CA MET A 1 1.94 -13.05 -19.14
C MET A 1 1.65 -14.44 -18.57
N ILE A 2 1.62 -15.52 -19.37
CA ILE A 2 1.29 -16.89 -18.89
C ILE A 2 2.09 -17.33 -17.64
N GLU A 3 3.41 -17.15 -17.65
CA GLU A 3 4.26 -17.52 -16.50
C GLU A 3 3.99 -16.68 -15.24
N LEU A 4 3.68 -15.38 -15.41
CA LEU A 4 3.35 -14.51 -14.26
C LEU A 4 1.97 -14.87 -13.70
N ASN A 5 0.99 -15.18 -14.55
CA ASN A 5 -0.34 -15.58 -14.11
C ASN A 5 -0.29 -16.87 -13.30
N LYS A 6 0.42 -17.88 -13.82
CA LYS A 6 0.68 -19.12 -13.09
C LYS A 6 1.40 -18.87 -11.77
N ARG A 7 2.41 -18.00 -11.75
CA ARG A 7 3.13 -17.62 -10.52
C ARG A 7 2.21 -16.91 -9.52
N GLY A 8 1.32 -16.04 -9.98
CA GLY A 8 0.35 -15.34 -9.14
C GLY A 8 -0.65 -16.27 -8.46
N GLU A 9 -1.23 -17.20 -9.22
CA GLU A 9 -2.11 -18.24 -8.67
C GLU A 9 -1.39 -19.15 -7.65
N GLN A 10 -0.16 -19.54 -7.96
CA GLN A 10 0.70 -20.31 -7.05
C GLN A 10 1.05 -19.51 -5.79
N ALA A 11 1.32 -18.21 -5.93
CA ALA A 11 1.61 -17.33 -4.81
C ALA A 11 0.42 -17.25 -3.84
N VAL A 12 -0.81 -17.11 -4.34
CA VAL A 12 -2.02 -17.12 -3.49
C VAL A 12 -2.18 -18.44 -2.75
N THR A 13 -1.96 -19.56 -3.44
CA THR A 13 -2.07 -20.89 -2.81
C THR A 13 -1.02 -21.06 -1.73
N GLN A 14 0.22 -20.65 -1.99
CA GLN A 14 1.32 -20.75 -1.03
C GLN A 14 1.14 -19.81 0.17
N LEU A 15 0.70 -18.56 -0.06
CA LEU A 15 0.40 -17.63 1.04
C LEU A 15 -0.72 -18.15 1.93
N LYS A 16 -1.76 -18.80 1.36
CA LYS A 16 -2.81 -19.46 2.16
C LYS A 16 -2.26 -20.58 3.02
N VAL A 17 -1.36 -21.42 2.48
CA VAL A 17 -0.69 -22.48 3.27
C VAL A 17 0.05 -21.89 4.47
N TRP A 18 0.82 -20.82 4.28
CA TRP A 18 1.52 -20.17 5.40
C TRP A 18 0.57 -19.48 6.37
N TYR A 19 -0.47 -18.81 5.85
CA TYR A 19 -1.49 -18.12 6.65
C TYR A 19 -2.27 -19.06 7.57
N ASP A 20 -2.65 -20.26 7.08
CA ASP A 20 -3.41 -21.25 7.83
C ASP A 20 -2.54 -22.12 8.76
N SER A 21 -1.21 -22.02 8.70
CA SER A 21 -0.29 -22.85 9.48
C SER A 21 -0.08 -22.34 10.91
N VAL A 22 -1.04 -22.58 11.81
CA VAL A 22 -1.02 -22.08 13.21
C VAL A 22 -0.11 -22.89 14.17
N THR A 23 1.10 -23.26 13.73
CA THR A 23 2.07 -23.97 14.58
C THR A 23 2.67 -23.05 15.64
N GLU A 24 2.91 -23.55 16.85
CA GLU A 24 3.55 -22.75 17.93
C GLU A 24 5.05 -22.52 17.67
N ASP A 25 5.70 -23.47 17.01
CA ASP A 25 7.12 -23.37 16.64
C ASP A 25 7.43 -24.14 15.35
N CYS A 26 8.65 -23.97 14.85
CA CYS A 26 9.14 -24.60 13.62
C CYS A 26 10.08 -25.77 13.91
N GLY A 27 9.74 -26.60 14.90
CA GLY A 27 10.48 -27.79 15.29
C GLY A 27 11.50 -27.56 16.40
N GLY A 28 11.14 -26.74 17.39
CA GLY A 28 11.95 -26.54 18.61
C GLY A 28 11.78 -25.17 19.27
N PRO A 29 12.17 -25.06 20.56
CA PRO A 29 11.94 -23.85 21.37
C PRO A 29 12.81 -22.64 20.98
N ASP A 30 13.85 -22.86 20.18
CA ASP A 30 14.72 -21.85 19.57
C ASP A 30 14.30 -21.49 18.14
N LYS A 31 13.22 -22.09 17.61
CA LYS A 31 12.71 -21.89 16.24
C LYS A 31 11.30 -21.29 16.25
N PRO A 32 11.16 -19.97 16.39
CA PRO A 32 9.85 -19.31 16.39
C PRO A 32 9.02 -19.60 15.14
N SER A 33 7.71 -19.49 15.28
CA SER A 33 6.75 -19.79 14.22
C SER A 33 6.86 -18.92 12.96
N TYR A 34 7.42 -17.70 13.04
CA TYR A 34 7.71 -16.86 11.85
C TYR A 34 8.67 -17.53 10.85
N LEU A 35 9.43 -18.54 11.27
CA LEU A 35 10.37 -19.22 10.41
C LEU A 35 9.67 -20.07 9.33
N CYS A 36 8.50 -20.64 9.61
CA CYS A 36 7.84 -21.63 8.74
C CYS A 36 6.33 -21.38 8.55
N SER A 37 5.77 -20.37 9.21
CA SER A 37 4.36 -20.01 9.12
C SER A 37 4.15 -18.50 9.06
N GLY A 38 2.94 -18.10 8.68
CA GLY A 38 2.62 -16.71 8.40
C GLY A 38 3.50 -16.10 7.31
N PHE A 39 3.39 -14.80 7.10
CA PHE A 39 4.25 -14.06 6.18
C PHE A 39 4.42 -12.62 6.68
N GLU A 40 5.53 -11.99 6.33
CA GLU A 40 5.82 -10.62 6.70
C GLU A 40 5.23 -9.67 5.66
N MET A 41 4.47 -8.69 6.13
CA MET A 41 3.78 -7.71 5.32
C MET A 41 4.32 -6.31 5.63
N ARG A 42 4.97 -5.69 4.65
CA ARG A 42 5.45 -4.29 4.76
C ARG A 42 4.55 -3.39 3.94
N ALA A 43 3.82 -2.52 4.61
CA ALA A 43 3.16 -1.41 3.94
C ALA A 43 4.20 -0.34 3.58
N THR A 44 4.11 0.23 2.38
CA THR A 44 5.09 1.19 1.86
C THR A 44 4.44 2.48 1.41
N GLY A 45 5.16 3.59 1.58
CA GLY A 45 4.80 4.86 0.96
C GLY A 45 5.23 4.91 -0.50
N PHE A 46 4.79 5.97 -1.16
CA PHE A 46 5.19 6.30 -2.52
C PHE A 46 6.24 7.42 -2.53
N SER A 47 7.22 7.32 -3.42
CA SER A 47 8.17 8.37 -3.75
C SER A 47 8.69 8.15 -5.17
N PRO A 48 8.77 9.20 -6.02
CA PRO A 48 9.36 9.10 -7.35
C PRO A 48 10.89 8.88 -7.27
N GLU A 49 11.54 9.42 -6.23
CA GLU A 49 13.00 9.44 -6.08
C GLU A 49 13.60 8.20 -5.39
N SER A 50 12.77 7.41 -4.69
CA SER A 50 13.22 6.25 -3.92
C SER A 50 12.40 5.01 -4.20
N LEU A 51 13.01 3.83 -4.07
CA LEU A 51 12.33 2.55 -4.24
C LEU A 51 11.72 2.12 -2.90
N PRO A 52 10.48 1.59 -2.89
CA PRO A 52 9.76 1.30 -1.65
C PRO A 52 10.38 0.15 -0.82
N TRP A 53 11.22 -0.68 -1.44
CA TRP A 53 11.98 -1.75 -0.77
C TRP A 53 13.39 -1.33 -0.34
N ASP A 54 13.81 -0.10 -0.65
CA ASP A 54 15.07 0.43 -0.15
C ASP A 54 14.87 1.05 1.25
N PRO A 55 15.80 0.81 2.20
CA PRO A 55 15.71 1.43 3.51
C PRO A 55 15.82 2.96 3.42
N SER A 56 14.94 3.67 4.13
CA SER A 56 15.06 5.11 4.32
C SER A 56 16.23 5.44 5.25
N ARG A 57 16.61 6.72 5.32
CA ARG A 57 17.64 7.16 6.27
C ARG A 57 17.28 6.82 7.72
N LYS A 58 16.01 6.99 8.09
CA LYS A 58 15.48 6.62 9.42
C LYS A 58 15.63 5.13 9.69
N HIS A 59 15.37 4.27 8.70
CA HIS A 59 15.62 2.84 8.85
C HIS A 59 17.09 2.57 9.13
N LEU A 60 18.00 3.11 8.31
CA LEU A 60 19.45 2.90 8.46
C LEU A 60 19.98 3.39 9.82
N ASP A 61 19.54 4.56 10.29
CA ASP A 61 19.94 5.10 11.59
C ASP A 61 19.41 4.22 12.74
N LYS A 62 18.17 3.71 12.63
CA LYS A 62 17.57 2.78 13.61
C LYS A 62 18.16 1.37 13.53
N GLY A 63 18.64 0.94 12.37
CA GLY A 63 19.11 -0.42 12.13
C GLY A 63 17.99 -1.48 12.06
N ALA A 64 16.73 -1.06 11.88
CA ALA A 64 15.58 -1.96 11.74
C ALA A 64 14.46 -1.41 10.85
N ILE A 65 13.67 -2.32 10.28
CA ILE A 65 12.49 -2.05 9.45
C ILE A 65 11.30 -2.79 10.04
N ALA A 66 10.19 -2.08 10.19
CA ALA A 66 8.95 -2.62 10.74
C ALA A 66 8.13 -3.37 9.69
N PHE A 67 7.61 -4.52 10.06
CA PHE A 67 6.64 -5.30 9.28
C PHE A 67 5.46 -5.67 10.18
N SER A 68 4.31 -5.93 9.60
CA SER A 68 3.30 -6.76 10.25
C SER A 68 3.62 -8.22 9.96
N TRP A 69 3.27 -9.13 10.87
CA TRP A 69 3.34 -10.56 10.61
C TRP A 69 1.94 -11.17 10.58
N VAL A 70 1.59 -11.79 9.47
CA VAL A 70 0.22 -12.16 9.16
C VAL A 70 0.07 -13.67 9.20
N ARG A 71 -0.82 -14.13 10.08
CA ARG A 71 -1.27 -15.52 10.19
C ARG A 71 -2.71 -15.53 10.69
N ARG A 72 -3.45 -16.62 10.45
CA ARG A 72 -4.89 -16.70 10.73
C ARG A 72 -5.31 -16.31 12.14
N ASP A 73 -4.50 -16.65 13.12
CA ASP A 73 -4.73 -16.44 14.56
C ASP A 73 -4.16 -15.12 15.11
N THR A 74 -3.47 -14.33 14.29
CA THR A 74 -2.95 -12.99 14.65
C THR A 74 -3.29 -11.92 13.61
N ASN A 75 -4.32 -12.16 12.80
CA ASN A 75 -4.77 -11.24 11.79
C ASN A 75 -5.38 -9.95 12.39
N PHE A 76 -5.64 -8.94 11.57
CA PHE A 76 -6.07 -7.59 11.95
C PHE A 76 -6.95 -6.96 10.87
N GLY A 77 -7.79 -5.99 11.26
CA GLY A 77 -8.70 -5.32 10.33
C GLY A 77 -8.17 -4.04 9.66
N ARG A 78 -7.01 -3.53 10.07
CA ARG A 78 -6.36 -2.36 9.47
C ARG A 78 -4.85 -2.59 9.33
N ALA A 79 -4.32 -2.32 8.13
CA ALA A 79 -2.89 -2.35 7.85
C ALA A 79 -2.16 -1.12 8.44
N ALA A 80 -0.83 -1.14 8.40
CA ALA A 80 0.05 -0.08 8.90
C ALA A 80 0.00 1.18 8.04
N GLU A 81 -1.02 2.02 8.27
CA GLU A 81 -1.22 3.40 7.75
C GLU A 81 -1.18 3.58 6.22
N ARG A 82 -0.98 2.50 5.47
CA ARG A 82 -0.88 2.43 4.02
C ARG A 82 -1.59 1.15 3.56
N PHE A 83 -2.03 1.19 2.31
CA PHE A 83 -2.89 0.15 1.74
C PHE A 83 -2.21 -0.66 0.63
N ASN A 84 -0.90 -0.48 0.43
CA ASN A 84 -0.07 -1.23 -0.52
C ASN A 84 1.32 -1.49 0.06
N GLY A 85 2.03 -2.42 -0.55
CA GLY A 85 3.44 -2.67 -0.28
C GLY A 85 3.88 -4.04 -0.75
N PHE A 86 4.73 -4.71 0.02
CA PHE A 86 5.28 -6.01 -0.36
C PHE A 86 5.24 -7.06 0.76
N LEU A 87 5.29 -8.32 0.35
CA LEU A 87 5.26 -9.50 1.20
C LEU A 87 6.61 -10.23 1.12
N PHE A 88 7.15 -10.64 2.25
CA PHE A 88 8.20 -11.66 2.32
C PHE A 88 7.58 -13.02 2.68
N PRO A 89 8.21 -14.13 2.27
CA PRO A 89 7.83 -15.46 2.73
C PRO A 89 8.37 -15.69 4.14
N PRO A 90 7.80 -16.64 4.92
CA PRO A 90 8.40 -17.07 6.18
C PRO A 90 9.89 -17.38 5.99
N LEU A 91 10.73 -17.00 6.94
CA LEU A 91 12.16 -16.83 6.67
C LEU A 91 12.90 -18.12 6.24
N GLN A 92 12.42 -19.32 6.61
CA GLN A 92 12.97 -20.59 6.11
C GLN A 92 12.58 -20.91 4.66
N ALA A 93 11.50 -20.31 4.15
CA ALA A 93 11.05 -20.43 2.78
C ALA A 93 11.74 -19.44 1.83
N ILE A 94 12.63 -18.58 2.34
CA ILE A 94 13.44 -17.69 1.50
C ILE A 94 14.30 -18.53 0.54
N PRO A 95 14.18 -18.32 -0.79
CA PRO A 95 14.96 -19.07 -1.78
C PRO A 95 16.47 -18.90 -1.63
N HIS A 96 17.23 -19.90 -2.09
CA HIS A 96 18.67 -19.77 -2.27
C HIS A 96 19.00 -18.60 -3.23
N GLY A 97 20.08 -17.87 -2.93
CA GLY A 97 20.50 -16.70 -3.72
C GLY A 97 19.74 -15.42 -3.38
N LYS A 98 18.82 -15.44 -2.42
CA LYS A 98 18.20 -14.26 -1.82
C LYS A 98 18.86 -13.93 -0.46
N LEU A 99 18.57 -12.75 0.07
CA LEU A 99 18.98 -12.31 1.39
C LEU A 99 18.31 -13.18 2.46
N ARG A 100 19.08 -14.10 3.03
CA ARG A 100 18.64 -15.10 4.03
C ARG A 100 19.05 -14.75 5.46
N GLU A 101 19.90 -13.75 5.64
CA GLU A 101 20.35 -13.24 6.93
C GLU A 101 19.31 -12.28 7.53
N LEU A 102 18.05 -12.70 7.51
CA LEU A 102 16.94 -12.00 8.13
C LEU A 102 16.53 -12.76 9.40
N GLU A 103 16.20 -12.01 10.44
CA GLU A 103 15.61 -12.54 11.67
C GLU A 103 14.62 -11.51 12.23
N VAL A 104 13.68 -11.97 13.06
CA VAL A 104 12.85 -11.04 13.83
C VAL A 104 13.63 -10.62 15.07
N LEU A 105 13.93 -9.33 15.18
CA LEU A 105 14.61 -8.73 16.32
C LEU A 105 13.69 -8.69 17.54
N CYS A 106 12.47 -8.20 17.36
CA CYS A 106 11.44 -8.12 18.39
C CYS A 106 10.04 -8.12 17.78
N THR A 107 9.05 -8.35 18.64
CA THR A 107 7.63 -8.43 18.26
C THR A 107 6.72 -7.76 19.29
N PHE A 108 5.68 -7.11 18.78
CA PHE A 108 4.64 -6.43 19.53
C PHE A 108 3.26 -6.95 19.09
N PRO A 109 2.30 -7.13 20.04
CA PRO A 109 0.94 -7.58 19.71
C PRO A 109 0.11 -6.54 18.97
N ILE A 110 0.54 -5.29 18.98
CA ILE A 110 -0.07 -4.13 18.31
C ILE A 110 1.05 -3.31 17.64
N ASP A 111 0.74 -2.14 17.11
CA ASP A 111 1.74 -1.11 16.79
C ASP A 111 2.58 -0.80 18.04
N GLY A 112 3.88 -1.09 17.97
CA GLY A 112 4.83 -0.90 19.05
C GLY A 112 5.31 0.55 19.18
N GLY A 113 4.95 1.45 18.25
CA GLY A 113 5.44 2.82 18.23
C GLY A 113 6.95 2.87 18.05
N THR A 114 7.51 1.98 17.21
CA THR A 114 8.96 1.71 17.15
C THR A 114 9.80 2.86 16.61
N ASP A 115 9.15 3.94 16.21
CA ASP A 115 9.77 5.20 15.83
C ASP A 115 10.08 6.10 17.03
N ASN A 116 9.47 5.85 18.19
CA ASN A 116 9.73 6.51 19.47
C ASN A 116 10.55 5.61 20.42
N ARG A 117 11.38 4.72 19.85
CA ARG A 117 12.22 3.76 20.58
C ARG A 117 13.64 3.86 20.07
N GLU A 118 14.41 4.76 20.67
CA GLU A 118 15.75 5.12 20.17
C GLU A 118 16.81 4.04 20.35
N THR A 119 16.57 3.05 21.22
CA THR A 119 17.56 2.03 21.58
C THR A 119 17.21 0.63 21.07
N ALA A 120 18.24 -0.23 21.03
CA ALA A 120 18.13 -1.64 20.65
C ALA A 120 17.38 -1.87 19.33
N GLN A 121 17.58 -0.98 18.34
CA GLN A 121 16.96 -1.04 17.01
C GLN A 121 15.43 -1.05 17.03
N GLY A 122 14.83 -0.24 17.91
CA GLY A 122 13.37 -0.16 18.08
C GLY A 122 12.77 -1.23 18.99
N CYS A 123 13.59 -2.11 19.57
CA CYS A 123 13.17 -3.13 20.53
C CYS A 123 13.32 -2.70 22.00
N GLY A 124 13.95 -1.54 22.23
CA GLY A 124 14.09 -0.96 23.56
C GLY A 124 12.80 -0.27 24.04
N PRO A 125 12.86 0.48 25.15
CA PRO A 125 11.72 1.21 25.67
C PRO A 125 11.22 2.31 24.74
N HIS A 126 9.95 2.68 24.90
CA HIS A 126 9.37 3.89 24.35
C HIS A 126 9.87 5.10 25.15
N ASP A 127 10.26 6.15 24.44
CA ASP A 127 10.80 7.39 25.03
C ASP A 127 9.81 7.98 26.04
N GLY A 128 10.28 8.27 27.25
CA GLY A 128 9.49 8.80 28.37
C GLY A 128 8.65 7.76 29.13
N PHE A 129 8.71 6.48 28.75
CA PHE A 129 7.99 5.37 29.39
C PHE A 129 8.90 4.17 29.66
N GLU A 130 10.17 4.41 29.97
CA GLU A 130 11.21 3.39 29.98
C GLU A 130 10.95 2.28 31.02
N SER A 131 10.43 2.66 32.19
CA SER A 131 10.15 1.71 33.28
C SER A 131 9.00 0.74 32.98
N THR A 132 8.14 1.03 32.01
CA THR A 132 6.95 0.23 31.70
C THR A 132 6.93 -0.33 30.28
N THR A 133 7.81 0.12 29.39
CA THR A 133 7.77 -0.23 27.96
C THR A 133 9.07 -0.79 27.38
N ASP A 134 10.13 -0.93 28.19
CA ASP A 134 11.27 -1.79 27.81
C ASP A 134 10.79 -3.22 27.54
N ALA A 135 11.65 -4.07 26.97
CA ALA A 135 11.33 -5.45 26.63
C ALA A 135 10.54 -6.14 27.76
N CYS A 136 9.47 -6.87 27.44
CA CYS A 136 8.58 -7.48 28.43
C CYS A 136 9.35 -8.34 29.44
N GLN A 137 10.44 -8.96 28.99
CA GLN A 137 11.39 -9.71 29.82
C GLN A 137 11.99 -8.86 30.96
N LYS A 138 12.27 -7.58 30.72
CA LYS A 138 12.92 -6.64 31.65
C LYS A 138 11.92 -5.95 32.57
N VAL A 139 10.73 -5.62 32.08
CA VAL A 139 9.68 -4.96 32.88
C VAL A 139 8.82 -5.94 33.68
N GLY A 140 9.09 -7.25 33.57
CA GLY A 140 8.47 -8.28 34.40
C GLY A 140 7.12 -8.80 33.89
N VAL A 141 6.75 -8.50 32.65
CA VAL A 141 5.55 -9.04 31.98
C VAL A 141 5.88 -10.42 31.40
N LYS A 142 5.33 -11.47 32.01
CA LYS A 142 5.75 -12.86 31.76
C LYS A 142 4.90 -13.63 30.76
N ASP A 143 3.66 -13.20 30.55
CA ASP A 143 2.68 -13.88 29.71
C ASP A 143 1.60 -12.90 29.23
N ALA A 144 0.68 -13.42 28.41
CA ALA A 144 -0.37 -12.64 27.80
C ALA A 144 -1.40 -12.08 28.80
N GLU A 145 -1.73 -12.82 29.86
CA GLU A 145 -2.67 -12.36 30.89
C GLU A 145 -2.07 -11.18 31.66
N ALA A 146 -0.80 -11.30 32.05
CA ALA A 146 -0.07 -10.21 32.69
C ALA A 146 0.01 -8.97 31.78
N TRP A 147 0.24 -9.14 30.47
CA TRP A 147 0.27 -8.02 29.52
C TRP A 147 -1.08 -7.30 29.47
N LEU A 148 -2.18 -8.06 29.32
CA LEU A 148 -3.56 -7.51 29.26
C LEU A 148 -3.99 -6.84 30.58
N ALA A 149 -3.49 -7.32 31.71
CA ALA A 149 -3.73 -6.69 33.01
C ALA A 149 -2.85 -5.46 33.27
N THR A 150 -1.69 -5.36 32.61
CA THR A 150 -0.72 -4.29 32.83
C THR A 150 -1.07 -3.02 32.06
N TYR A 151 -1.50 -3.16 30.79
CA TYR A 151 -1.69 -2.02 29.89
C TYR A 151 -3.16 -1.68 29.71
N SER A 152 -3.49 -0.41 29.91
CA SER A 152 -4.83 0.12 29.65
C SER A 152 -5.10 0.31 28.16
N GLU A 153 -6.37 0.49 27.77
CA GLU A 153 -6.72 0.85 26.38
C GLU A 153 -6.07 2.16 25.90
N ASP A 154 -5.76 3.09 26.81
CA ASP A 154 -5.03 4.33 26.47
C ASP A 154 -3.56 4.05 26.18
N ASP A 155 -2.92 3.16 26.95
CA ASP A 155 -1.54 2.73 26.72
C ASP A 155 -1.42 2.02 25.37
N ILE A 156 -2.35 1.10 25.08
CA ILE A 156 -2.44 0.37 23.81
C ILE A 156 -2.60 1.35 22.65
N ARG A 157 -3.53 2.31 22.74
CA ARG A 157 -3.76 3.31 21.69
C ARG A 157 -2.54 4.20 21.43
N LYS A 158 -1.72 4.47 22.45
CA LYS A 158 -0.54 5.32 22.37
C LYS A 158 0.76 4.52 22.19
N SER A 159 0.67 3.20 21.94
CA SER A 159 1.81 2.30 21.80
C SER A 159 2.78 2.31 23.01
N ARG A 160 2.26 2.64 24.21
CA ARG A 160 3.00 2.66 25.48
C ARG A 160 2.98 1.29 26.14
N VAL A 161 3.42 0.29 25.40
CA VAL A 161 3.38 -1.12 25.79
C VAL A 161 4.76 -1.75 25.68
N CYS A 162 5.03 -2.85 26.39
CA CYS A 162 6.20 -3.67 26.11
C CYS A 162 5.94 -4.60 24.91
N GLY A 163 7.02 -4.96 24.22
CA GLY A 163 7.09 -6.09 23.29
C GLY A 163 8.19 -7.06 23.72
N TRP A 164 8.33 -8.18 23.01
CA TRP A 164 9.34 -9.18 23.33
C TRP A 164 10.54 -9.04 22.39
N ASP A 165 11.73 -8.82 22.96
CA ASP A 165 12.99 -8.86 22.23
C ASP A 165 13.48 -10.31 22.10
N LEU A 166 13.60 -10.81 20.87
CA LEU A 166 13.96 -12.20 20.60
C LEU A 166 15.47 -12.44 20.66
N ARG A 167 16.28 -11.43 20.92
CA ARG A 167 17.74 -11.53 21.10
C ARG A 167 18.14 -11.70 22.55
N GLU A 168 17.20 -11.51 23.47
CA GLU A 168 17.42 -11.69 24.91
C GLU A 168 17.76 -13.13 25.27
N ALA A 169 18.37 -13.32 26.44
CA ALA A 169 18.70 -14.62 26.98
C ALA A 169 17.56 -15.18 27.88
N PRO A 170 17.36 -16.51 27.93
CA PRO A 170 18.08 -17.54 27.18
C PRO A 170 17.50 -17.78 25.78
N ALA A 171 18.35 -18.11 24.80
CA ALA A 171 17.95 -18.28 23.39
C ALA A 171 16.92 -19.40 23.15
N ASN A 172 16.81 -20.38 24.05
CA ASN A 172 15.79 -21.43 23.98
C ASN A 172 14.39 -20.96 24.40
N MET A 173 14.17 -19.65 24.55
CA MET A 173 12.85 -19.06 24.81
C MET A 173 12.30 -18.28 23.62
N LYS A 174 13.06 -18.15 22.52
CA LYS A 174 12.66 -17.34 21.35
C LYS A 174 11.28 -17.72 20.82
N ALA A 175 11.00 -19.01 20.62
CA ALA A 175 9.71 -19.44 20.11
C ALA A 175 8.58 -19.06 21.07
N ARG A 176 8.78 -19.31 22.37
CA ARG A 176 7.81 -18.94 23.41
C ARG A 176 7.56 -17.44 23.47
N TRP A 177 8.59 -16.61 23.35
CA TRP A 177 8.43 -15.15 23.35
C TRP A 177 7.70 -14.65 22.11
N PHE A 178 7.96 -15.23 20.94
CA PHE A 178 7.24 -14.88 19.72
C PHE A 178 5.76 -15.28 19.76
N GLU A 179 5.42 -16.36 20.47
CA GLU A 179 4.03 -16.80 20.66
C GLU A 179 3.25 -15.94 21.67
N MET A 180 3.91 -15.13 22.52
CA MET A 180 3.20 -14.31 23.51
C MET A 180 2.31 -13.23 22.88
N PRO A 181 2.80 -12.41 21.91
CA PRO A 181 1.95 -11.46 21.20
C PRO A 181 0.69 -12.07 20.59
N LEU A 182 0.78 -13.29 20.03
CA LEU A 182 -0.37 -13.99 19.44
C LEU A 182 -1.44 -14.26 20.51
N LYS A 183 -1.01 -14.73 21.68
CA LYS A 183 -1.89 -14.97 22.83
C LYS A 183 -2.48 -13.68 23.38
N VAL A 184 -1.72 -12.58 23.41
CA VAL A 184 -2.24 -11.25 23.76
C VAL A 184 -3.34 -10.83 22.79
N ARG A 185 -3.11 -10.98 21.48
CA ARG A 185 -4.07 -10.56 20.45
C ARG A 185 -5.42 -11.26 20.55
N ALA A 186 -5.44 -12.52 20.98
CA ALA A 186 -6.69 -13.24 21.25
C ALA A 186 -7.54 -12.52 22.32
N GLY A 187 -6.90 -11.94 23.35
CA GLY A 187 -7.55 -11.27 24.48
C GLY A 187 -7.78 -9.76 24.33
N LEU A 188 -7.31 -9.11 23.26
CA LEU A 188 -7.51 -7.66 23.04
C LEU A 188 -9.00 -7.26 22.98
N SER A 189 -9.32 -5.98 23.19
CA SER A 189 -10.65 -5.46 22.82
C SER A 189 -10.88 -5.56 21.29
N ALA A 190 -12.14 -5.43 20.85
CA ALA A 190 -12.44 -5.41 19.41
C ALA A 190 -11.73 -4.25 18.71
N ASP A 191 -11.74 -3.06 19.33
CA ASP A 191 -11.11 -1.85 18.79
C ASP A 191 -9.58 -1.97 18.71
N ALA A 192 -8.92 -2.50 19.75
CA ALA A 192 -7.48 -2.72 19.76
C ALA A 192 -7.06 -3.77 18.73
N TRP A 193 -7.84 -4.85 18.57
CA TRP A 193 -7.57 -5.92 17.60
C TRP A 193 -7.61 -5.43 16.15
N MET A 194 -8.41 -4.41 15.85
CA MET A 194 -8.44 -3.81 14.51
C MET A 194 -7.07 -3.27 14.08
N GLY A 195 -6.20 -2.91 15.03
CA GLY A 195 -4.82 -2.51 14.75
C GLY A 195 -3.93 -3.67 14.32
N TYR A 196 -3.01 -3.40 13.39
CA TYR A 196 -1.95 -4.31 12.99
C TYR A 196 -1.02 -4.65 14.16
N ASN A 197 -0.33 -5.77 14.05
CA ASN A 197 0.81 -6.12 14.91
C ASN A 197 2.12 -5.62 14.28
N GLU A 198 3.20 -5.64 15.05
CA GLU A 198 4.49 -5.17 14.56
C GLU A 198 5.61 -6.15 14.92
N ILE A 199 6.48 -6.41 13.95
CA ILE A 199 7.75 -7.10 14.09
C ILE A 199 8.85 -6.26 13.47
N LEU A 200 10.07 -6.37 13.97
CA LEU A 200 11.22 -5.63 13.46
C LEU A 200 12.19 -6.61 12.83
N LEU A 201 12.55 -6.36 11.58
CA LEU A 201 13.65 -7.05 10.90
C LEU A 201 14.89 -6.15 10.88
N PRO A 202 16.11 -6.70 10.83
CA PRO A 202 17.31 -5.90 10.61
C PRO A 202 17.24 -5.18 9.26
N THR A 203 17.78 -3.97 9.21
CA THR A 203 17.97 -3.26 7.94
C THR A 203 18.96 -3.97 7.02
N TRP A 204 18.70 -3.89 5.72
CA TRP A 204 19.65 -4.25 4.66
C TRP A 204 20.32 -3.01 4.06
N GLN A 205 21.18 -3.20 3.06
CA GLN A 205 21.81 -2.10 2.31
C GLN A 205 20.85 -1.55 1.25
N VAL A 206 20.94 -0.26 0.95
CA VAL A 206 20.19 0.36 -0.17
C VAL A 206 20.68 -0.25 -1.50
N GLY A 207 19.75 -0.49 -2.44
CA GLY A 207 20.08 -0.94 -3.79
C GLY A 207 20.18 -2.46 -3.96
N VAL A 208 19.95 -3.25 -2.91
CA VAL A 208 20.00 -4.73 -2.95
C VAL A 208 18.64 -5.37 -3.27
N GLY A 209 17.70 -4.61 -3.85
CA GLY A 209 16.33 -5.09 -4.10
C GLY A 209 16.24 -6.38 -4.92
N ALA A 210 17.21 -6.64 -5.81
CA ALA A 210 17.31 -7.90 -6.56
C ALA A 210 17.52 -9.13 -5.66
N ASP A 211 18.18 -8.94 -4.51
CA ASP A 211 18.51 -9.98 -3.55
C ASP A 211 17.43 -10.14 -2.48
N LEU A 212 16.53 -9.15 -2.32
CA LEU A 212 15.44 -9.25 -1.35
C LEU A 212 14.46 -10.38 -1.71
N PRO A 213 13.89 -11.07 -0.69
CA PRO A 213 12.93 -12.15 -0.89
C PRO A 213 11.52 -11.60 -1.10
N VAL A 214 11.35 -10.61 -1.99
CA VAL A 214 10.02 -10.08 -2.34
C VAL A 214 9.21 -11.20 -3.00
N PHE A 215 8.22 -11.73 -2.27
CA PHE A 215 7.37 -12.83 -2.74
C PHE A 215 6.21 -12.32 -3.60
N ALA A 216 5.62 -11.20 -3.18
CA ALA A 216 4.53 -10.53 -3.87
C ALA A 216 4.51 -9.04 -3.50
N PHE A 217 3.97 -8.22 -4.40
CA PHE A 217 3.40 -6.93 -4.02
C PHE A 217 1.96 -7.13 -3.58
N PHE A 218 1.42 -6.22 -2.77
CA PHE A 218 0.03 -6.29 -2.37
C PHE A 218 -0.65 -4.93 -2.39
N TYR A 219 -1.98 -4.97 -2.45
CA TYR A 219 -2.84 -3.85 -2.07
C TYR A 219 -4.08 -4.33 -1.33
N VAL A 220 -4.71 -3.43 -0.56
CA VAL A 220 -5.95 -3.71 0.19
C VAL A 220 -7.17 -3.42 -0.67
N GLU A 221 -8.11 -4.37 -0.73
CA GLU A 221 -9.37 -4.26 -1.46
C GLU A 221 -10.17 -3.00 -1.05
N GLY A 222 -10.79 -2.36 -2.04
CA GLY A 222 -11.54 -1.10 -1.84
C GLY A 222 -10.67 0.15 -1.84
N GLN A 223 -9.36 0.03 -2.06
CA GLN A 223 -8.41 1.15 -2.12
C GLN A 223 -7.85 1.30 -3.55
N THR A 224 -8.61 1.96 -4.43
CA THR A 224 -8.30 2.03 -5.88
C THR A 224 -6.88 2.56 -6.17
N GLN A 225 -6.48 3.65 -5.51
CA GLN A 225 -5.12 4.21 -5.66
C GLN A 225 -4.03 3.24 -5.18
N ALA A 226 -4.29 2.46 -4.13
CA ALA A 226 -3.34 1.49 -3.62
C ALA A 226 -3.08 0.35 -4.62
N GLY A 227 -4.10 -0.06 -5.37
CA GLY A 227 -3.95 -1.02 -6.47
C GLY A 227 -3.03 -0.49 -7.57
N LEU A 228 -3.16 0.78 -7.95
CA LEU A 228 -2.25 1.42 -8.90
C LEU A 228 -0.82 1.59 -8.37
N LEU A 229 -0.67 1.90 -7.09
CA LEU A 229 0.64 1.94 -6.45
C LEU A 229 1.33 0.58 -6.44
N ALA A 230 0.61 -0.50 -6.11
CA ALA A 230 1.16 -1.86 -6.18
C ALA A 230 1.56 -2.25 -7.62
N GLN A 231 0.77 -1.84 -8.62
CA GLN A 231 1.12 -1.97 -10.03
C GLN A 231 2.39 -1.19 -10.37
N PHE A 232 2.52 0.04 -9.88
CA PHE A 232 3.68 0.89 -10.12
C PHE A 232 4.95 0.31 -9.48
N ASP A 233 4.84 -0.22 -8.26
CA ASP A 233 5.93 -0.91 -7.57
C ASP A 233 6.36 -2.17 -8.33
N GLN A 234 5.39 -2.96 -8.82
CA GLN A 234 5.67 -4.12 -9.67
C GLN A 234 6.40 -3.72 -10.96
N PHE A 235 5.95 -2.65 -11.64
CA PHE A 235 6.58 -2.13 -12.84
C PHE A 235 8.03 -1.70 -12.57
N ARG A 236 8.28 -0.92 -11.51
CA ARG A 236 9.63 -0.46 -11.13
C ARG A 236 10.54 -1.62 -10.75
N TYR A 237 10.04 -2.61 -10.02
CA TYR A 237 10.82 -3.78 -9.61
C TYR A 237 11.26 -4.60 -10.81
N HIS A 238 10.34 -4.82 -11.75
CA HIS A 238 10.65 -5.51 -13.00
C HIS A 238 11.62 -4.69 -13.88
N ALA A 239 11.46 -3.37 -13.98
CA ALA A 239 12.37 -2.52 -14.73
C ALA A 239 13.78 -2.50 -14.13
N ALA A 240 13.90 -2.48 -12.80
CA ALA A 240 15.19 -2.45 -12.10
C ALA A 240 15.93 -3.79 -12.13
N TYR A 241 15.21 -4.91 -12.00
CA TYR A 241 15.83 -6.22 -11.73
C TYR A 241 15.45 -7.33 -12.72
N GLY A 242 14.55 -7.08 -13.67
CA GLY A 242 14.04 -8.11 -14.60
C GLY A 242 13.22 -9.21 -13.92
N GLN A 243 12.82 -9.01 -12.66
CA GLN A 243 12.09 -10.00 -11.87
C GLN A 243 10.58 -9.71 -11.90
N ALA A 244 9.79 -10.67 -12.39
CA ALA A 244 8.34 -10.59 -12.39
C ALA A 244 7.76 -11.15 -11.07
N VAL A 245 7.33 -10.24 -10.19
CA VAL A 245 6.71 -10.51 -8.89
C VAL A 245 5.21 -10.22 -8.99
N PRO A 246 4.29 -11.10 -8.55
CA PRO A 246 2.85 -10.86 -8.69
C PRO A 246 2.35 -9.78 -7.71
N VAL A 247 1.28 -9.08 -8.10
CA VAL A 247 0.44 -8.24 -7.22
C VAL A 247 -0.71 -9.09 -6.69
N ILE A 248 -0.89 -9.11 -5.37
CA ILE A 248 -1.95 -9.86 -4.66
C ILE A 248 -2.93 -8.88 -4.03
N ARG A 249 -4.22 -9.09 -4.26
CA ARG A 249 -5.29 -8.32 -3.59
C ARG A 249 -5.56 -8.94 -2.22
N ILE A 250 -5.57 -8.09 -1.20
CA ILE A 250 -5.82 -8.46 0.19
C ILE A 250 -7.15 -7.87 0.64
N LYS A 251 -8.08 -8.71 1.09
CA LYS A 251 -9.24 -8.26 1.87
C LYS A 251 -8.96 -8.47 3.35
N LEU A 252 -8.88 -7.38 4.10
CA LEU A 252 -8.73 -7.44 5.56
C LEU A 252 -10.05 -7.89 6.21
N PRO A 253 -10.01 -8.69 7.30
CA PRO A 253 -11.21 -9.01 8.08
C PRO A 253 -11.79 -7.76 8.75
N THR A 254 -13.10 -7.71 8.96
CA THR A 254 -13.75 -6.60 9.69
C THR A 254 -14.08 -6.95 11.14
N ALA A 255 -13.84 -8.19 11.55
CA ALA A 255 -14.09 -8.72 12.89
C ALA A 255 -13.17 -9.90 13.22
N LYS A 256 -12.99 -10.19 14.51
CA LYS A 256 -12.06 -11.21 15.03
C LYS A 256 -12.29 -12.63 14.52
N ASP A 257 -13.53 -12.98 14.23
CA ASP A 257 -13.95 -14.30 13.76
C ASP A 257 -13.82 -14.46 12.24
N GLN A 258 -13.44 -13.40 11.53
CA GLN A 258 -13.20 -13.39 10.09
C GLN A 258 -11.72 -13.57 9.75
N VAL A 259 -11.47 -14.04 8.53
CA VAL A 259 -10.13 -14.30 8.01
C VAL A 259 -9.79 -13.35 6.86
N MET A 260 -8.49 -13.08 6.69
CA MET A 260 -7.97 -12.37 5.53
C MET A 260 -8.22 -13.19 4.27
N GLN A 261 -8.61 -12.52 3.20
CA GLN A 261 -8.73 -13.16 1.88
C GLN A 261 -7.61 -12.67 0.98
N LEU A 262 -6.99 -13.63 0.29
CA LEU A 262 -5.90 -13.40 -0.66
C LEU A 262 -6.39 -13.86 -2.03
N THR A 263 -6.34 -12.96 -3.01
CA THR A 263 -6.76 -13.22 -4.40
C THR A 263 -5.74 -12.70 -5.40
N TYR A 264 -5.72 -13.34 -6.56
CA TYR A 264 -4.93 -12.93 -7.71
C TYR A 264 -5.90 -12.60 -8.85
N ASP A 265 -5.63 -11.51 -9.55
CA ASP A 265 -6.35 -11.07 -10.73
C ASP A 265 -5.33 -10.58 -11.76
N GLU A 266 -5.48 -10.98 -13.02
CA GLU A 266 -4.61 -10.53 -14.11
C GLU A 266 -4.73 -9.02 -14.35
N GLN A 267 -5.89 -8.44 -14.04
CA GLN A 267 -6.11 -6.98 -14.14
C GLN A 267 -5.37 -6.21 -13.04
N ASP A 268 -5.01 -6.87 -11.93
CA ASP A 268 -4.22 -6.23 -10.88
C ASP A 268 -2.74 -6.13 -11.25
N GLN A 269 -2.30 -6.80 -12.32
CA GLN A 269 -0.91 -6.77 -12.76
C GLN A 269 -0.65 -5.59 -13.68
N ALA A 270 0.50 -4.94 -13.49
CA ALA A 270 1.08 -4.05 -14.47
C ALA A 270 1.87 -4.87 -15.50
N VAL A 271 2.83 -5.67 -15.03
CA VAL A 271 3.81 -6.36 -15.89
C VAL A 271 3.12 -7.42 -16.73
N GLY A 272 3.31 -7.31 -18.05
CA GLY A 272 2.74 -8.26 -18.99
C GLY A 272 1.25 -8.05 -19.25
N ARG A 273 0.61 -7.01 -18.69
CA ARG A 273 -0.73 -6.56 -19.09
C ARG A 273 -0.61 -5.69 -20.34
N PRO A 274 -1.40 -5.92 -21.40
CA PRO A 274 -1.38 -5.08 -22.59
C PRO A 274 -1.95 -3.70 -22.29
N ILE A 275 -1.54 -2.71 -23.07
CA ILE A 275 -2.21 -1.41 -23.10
C ILE A 275 -3.64 -1.66 -23.58
N VAL A 276 -4.59 -1.21 -22.78
CA VAL A 276 -6.01 -1.24 -23.14
C VAL A 276 -6.35 0.16 -23.65
N PRO A 277 -6.64 0.32 -24.96
CA PRO A 277 -7.09 1.61 -25.49
C PRO A 277 -8.42 2.03 -24.85
N SER A 278 -8.66 3.34 -24.81
CA SER A 278 -9.93 3.87 -24.36
C SER A 278 -10.32 5.12 -25.14
N GLU A 279 -11.62 5.28 -25.36
CA GLU A 279 -12.23 6.44 -26.02
C GLU A 279 -13.46 6.85 -25.23
N VAL A 280 -13.44 8.06 -24.68
CA VAL A 280 -14.47 8.57 -23.76
C VAL A 280 -14.95 9.94 -24.24
N ASP A 281 -16.21 10.00 -24.67
CA ASP A 281 -16.94 11.22 -25.06
C ASP A 281 -18.12 11.52 -24.13
N PHE A 282 -18.36 10.68 -23.11
CA PHE A 282 -19.46 10.76 -22.14
C PHE A 282 -20.90 10.77 -22.72
N GLU A 283 -21.08 10.63 -24.04
CA GLU A 283 -22.39 10.81 -24.69
C GLU A 283 -23.41 9.72 -24.30
N SER A 284 -22.92 8.51 -24.02
CA SER A 284 -23.74 7.41 -23.51
C SER A 284 -24.13 7.56 -22.04
N GLU A 285 -23.51 8.48 -21.30
CA GLU A 285 -23.70 8.58 -19.85
C GLU A 285 -24.98 9.33 -19.48
N GLN A 286 -25.51 9.02 -18.29
CA GLN A 286 -26.61 9.79 -17.71
C GLN A 286 -26.08 11.02 -16.97
N VAL A 287 -26.69 12.18 -17.22
CA VAL A 287 -26.45 13.43 -16.47
C VAL A 287 -26.70 13.20 -14.98
N GLY A 288 -25.83 13.79 -14.17
CA GLY A 288 -25.94 13.77 -12.72
C GLY A 288 -24.63 13.49 -12.01
N ASP A 289 -24.68 13.59 -10.69
CA ASP A 289 -23.51 13.51 -9.82
C ASP A 289 -22.76 12.18 -9.96
N ARG A 290 -21.43 12.27 -9.82
CA ARG A 290 -20.53 11.13 -9.81
C ARG A 290 -19.50 11.30 -8.69
N LYS A 291 -18.89 10.19 -8.29
CA LYS A 291 -17.74 10.19 -7.36
C LYS A 291 -16.60 9.35 -7.89
N GLU A 292 -16.86 8.07 -8.16
CA GLU A 292 -15.93 7.17 -8.83
C GLU A 292 -16.74 6.35 -9.83
N PHE A 293 -16.31 6.36 -11.08
CA PHE A 293 -17.03 5.72 -12.17
C PHE A 293 -16.08 5.38 -13.31
N LYS A 294 -16.53 4.47 -14.17
CA LYS A 294 -15.74 4.00 -15.31
C LYS A 294 -16.55 4.23 -16.58
N VAL A 295 -15.94 4.89 -17.56
CA VAL A 295 -16.48 5.01 -18.92
C VAL A 295 -15.50 4.30 -19.84
N ASP A 296 -16.03 3.36 -20.63
CA ASP A 296 -15.23 2.41 -21.41
C ASP A 296 -14.15 1.70 -20.54
N GLN A 297 -12.86 1.98 -20.74
CA GLN A 297 -11.74 1.39 -20.00
C GLN A 297 -11.07 2.36 -19.01
N THR A 298 -11.56 3.60 -18.94
CA THR A 298 -10.97 4.67 -18.14
C THR A 298 -11.79 4.91 -16.87
N THR A 299 -11.11 4.89 -15.72
CA THR A 299 -11.73 5.19 -14.43
C THR A 299 -11.46 6.64 -14.06
N PHE A 300 -12.53 7.34 -13.68
CA PHE A 300 -12.52 8.71 -13.20
C PHE A 300 -12.89 8.74 -11.71
N LYS A 301 -12.17 9.55 -10.95
CA LYS A 301 -12.48 9.82 -9.54
C LYS A 301 -12.55 11.33 -9.33
N LEU A 302 -13.63 11.81 -8.73
CA LEU A 302 -13.86 13.20 -8.40
C LEU A 302 -13.59 13.43 -6.91
N HIS A 303 -12.86 14.49 -6.60
CA HIS A 303 -12.65 14.97 -5.23
C HIS A 303 -13.31 16.34 -5.11
N GLY A 304 -14.58 16.33 -4.73
CA GLY A 304 -15.43 17.53 -4.74
C GLY A 304 -16.85 17.19 -5.18
N THR A 305 -17.58 18.21 -5.61
CA THR A 305 -18.84 18.07 -6.33
C THR A 305 -18.61 18.06 -7.83
N GLY A 306 -19.39 17.26 -8.55
CA GLY A 306 -19.24 17.10 -9.98
C GLY A 306 -19.93 15.86 -10.52
N GLY A 307 -19.90 15.71 -11.83
CA GLY A 307 -20.60 14.64 -12.51
C GLY A 307 -20.66 14.85 -14.02
N ILE A 308 -21.61 14.18 -14.65
CA ILE A 308 -21.88 14.36 -16.07
C ILE A 308 -22.87 15.50 -16.24
N SER A 309 -22.52 16.48 -17.08
CA SER A 309 -23.37 17.62 -17.44
C SER A 309 -23.59 17.66 -18.95
N ASP A 310 -24.66 18.33 -19.37
CA ASP A 310 -25.01 18.63 -20.77
C ASP A 310 -25.18 20.16 -20.95
N ASP A 311 -24.50 20.93 -20.10
CA ASP A 311 -24.49 22.38 -20.19
C ASP A 311 -23.79 22.83 -21.48
N SER A 312 -24.33 23.88 -22.11
CA SER A 312 -23.72 24.46 -23.30
C SER A 312 -22.44 25.21 -22.97
N HIS A 313 -21.37 24.94 -23.72
CA HIS A 313 -20.12 25.68 -23.67
C HIS A 313 -20.00 26.62 -24.87
N SER A 314 -19.97 27.94 -24.62
CA SER A 314 -19.78 28.96 -25.65
C SER A 314 -18.39 29.59 -25.53
N GLY A 315 -17.56 29.43 -26.55
CA GLY A 315 -16.20 29.98 -26.61
C GLY A 315 -15.44 29.49 -27.84
N ASP A 316 -14.62 30.36 -28.44
CA ASP A 316 -13.74 29.97 -29.55
C ASP A 316 -12.74 28.91 -29.08
N GLY A 317 -12.69 27.77 -29.77
CA GLY A 317 -11.73 26.68 -29.48
C GLY A 317 -12.22 25.56 -28.56
N SER A 318 -13.47 25.60 -28.08
CA SER A 318 -14.03 24.46 -27.32
C SER A 318 -14.30 23.27 -28.23
N ALA A 319 -13.53 22.19 -28.05
CA ALA A 319 -13.83 20.87 -28.62
C ALA A 319 -14.82 20.05 -27.76
N ILE A 320 -15.12 20.53 -26.55
CA ILE A 320 -16.13 19.97 -25.64
C ILE A 320 -17.52 20.17 -26.24
N LYS A 321 -18.27 19.07 -26.35
CA LYS A 321 -19.61 19.06 -26.95
C LYS A 321 -20.56 18.28 -26.05
N ALA A 322 -21.84 18.67 -26.07
CA ALA A 322 -22.93 17.98 -25.39
C ALA A 322 -22.53 17.44 -24.00
N LYS A 323 -22.48 16.12 -23.80
CA LYS A 323 -22.22 15.56 -22.48
C LYS A 323 -20.74 15.53 -22.17
N HIS A 324 -20.38 16.00 -20.99
CA HIS A 324 -19.00 16.09 -20.55
C HIS A 324 -18.89 15.91 -19.05
N LEU A 325 -17.67 15.63 -18.57
CA LEU A 325 -17.37 15.60 -17.15
C LEU A 325 -17.17 17.03 -16.64
N THR A 326 -17.86 17.42 -15.58
CA THR A 326 -17.68 18.71 -14.89
C THR A 326 -17.43 18.50 -13.40
N PHE A 327 -16.60 19.32 -12.79
CA PHE A 327 -16.30 19.24 -11.35
C PHE A 327 -15.76 20.54 -10.77
N ASP A 328 -15.94 20.70 -9.46
CA ASP A 328 -15.16 21.61 -8.62
C ASP A 328 -13.98 20.86 -7.97
N GLY A 329 -12.95 21.59 -7.52
CA GLY A 329 -11.77 20.99 -6.91
C GLY A 329 -10.90 20.23 -7.90
N SER A 330 -11.02 18.89 -7.94
CA SER A 330 -10.15 18.07 -8.77
C SER A 330 -10.74 16.72 -9.23
N THR A 331 -10.12 16.15 -10.27
CA THR A 331 -10.36 14.79 -10.74
C THR A 331 -9.06 14.03 -10.95
N GLU A 332 -9.13 12.72 -10.74
CA GLU A 332 -8.11 11.75 -11.14
C GLU A 332 -8.63 10.89 -12.29
N ILE A 333 -7.79 10.74 -13.32
CA ILE A 333 -7.95 9.77 -14.38
C ILE A 333 -6.93 8.66 -14.13
N LEU A 334 -7.43 7.47 -13.86
CA LEU A 334 -6.63 6.32 -13.48
C LEU A 334 -6.16 5.57 -14.71
N LEU A 335 -4.85 5.37 -14.80
CA LEU A 335 -4.22 4.79 -15.97
C LEU A 335 -3.46 3.51 -15.53
N PRO A 336 -4.09 2.32 -15.51
CA PRO A 336 -3.45 1.08 -15.06
C PRO A 336 -2.58 0.42 -16.14
N GLY A 337 -1.81 -0.61 -15.77
CA GLY A 337 -1.06 -1.46 -16.72
C GLY A 337 0.31 -0.93 -17.14
N THR A 338 1.11 -1.76 -17.84
CA THR A 338 2.41 -1.36 -18.40
C THR A 338 2.35 -0.92 -19.86
N GLY A 339 3.35 -0.12 -20.26
CA GLY A 339 3.60 0.25 -21.66
C GLY A 339 3.49 1.75 -21.90
N THR A 340 4.05 2.19 -23.02
CA THR A 340 3.99 3.57 -23.46
C THR A 340 2.62 3.84 -24.10
N ARG A 341 1.87 4.77 -23.51
CA ARG A 341 0.58 5.22 -24.03
C ARG A 341 0.59 6.72 -24.24
N ARG A 342 -0.17 7.13 -25.25
CA ARG A 342 -0.55 8.52 -25.47
C ARG A 342 -1.91 8.74 -24.84
N VAL A 343 -2.01 9.79 -24.03
CA VAL A 343 -3.27 10.25 -23.44
C VAL A 343 -3.53 11.64 -23.98
N SER A 344 -4.69 11.85 -24.59
CA SER A 344 -5.16 13.16 -25.02
C SER A 344 -6.56 13.41 -24.47
N TYR A 345 -6.88 14.68 -24.21
CA TYR A 345 -8.20 15.08 -23.73
C TYR A 345 -8.43 16.57 -24.03
N ASP A 346 -9.69 16.94 -24.13
CA ASP A 346 -10.12 18.32 -24.17
C ASP A 346 -10.49 18.79 -22.77
N TRP A 347 -10.14 20.03 -22.45
CA TRP A 347 -10.38 20.61 -21.13
C TRP A 347 -10.91 22.03 -21.25
N GLY A 348 -11.63 22.45 -20.22
CA GLY A 348 -11.97 23.84 -19.97
C GLY A 348 -11.90 24.14 -18.49
N CYS A 349 -11.46 25.32 -18.11
CA CYS A 349 -11.40 25.72 -16.70
C CYS A 349 -11.66 27.23 -16.54
N SER A 350 -12.30 27.59 -15.43
CA SER A 350 -12.68 28.98 -15.12
C SER A 350 -11.59 29.81 -14.46
N ASP A 351 -10.46 29.19 -14.12
CA ASP A 351 -9.39 29.78 -13.32
C ASP A 351 -8.04 29.09 -13.62
N LEU A 352 -7.01 29.37 -12.82
CA LEU A 352 -5.72 28.68 -12.89
C LEU A 352 -5.91 27.18 -12.66
N CYS A 353 -5.61 26.41 -13.70
CA CYS A 353 -5.76 24.97 -13.69
C CYS A 353 -4.49 24.26 -14.17
N THR A 354 -4.26 23.09 -13.58
CA THR A 354 -3.03 22.32 -13.70
C THR A 354 -3.35 20.87 -14.00
N ARG A 355 -2.38 20.22 -14.64
CA ARG A 355 -2.35 18.79 -14.90
C ARG A 355 -1.06 18.22 -14.31
N ASP A 356 -1.25 17.31 -13.37
CA ASP A 356 -0.20 16.66 -12.61
C ASP A 356 -0.19 15.16 -12.87
N LEU A 357 1.00 14.58 -12.82
CA LEU A 357 1.19 13.12 -12.86
C LEU A 357 1.73 12.68 -11.51
N THR A 358 0.96 11.84 -10.83
CA THR A 358 1.23 11.49 -9.44
C THR A 358 2.52 10.68 -9.31
N PHE A 359 2.76 9.72 -10.21
CA PHE A 359 3.88 8.80 -10.07
C PHE A 359 5.17 9.27 -10.74
N THR A 360 5.04 10.00 -11.85
CA THR A 360 6.20 10.58 -12.56
C THR A 360 6.55 11.99 -12.11
N ASP A 361 5.77 12.59 -11.20
CA ASP A 361 6.00 13.92 -10.60
C ASP A 361 6.18 15.02 -11.67
N LYS A 362 5.35 14.95 -12.72
CA LYS A 362 5.36 15.91 -13.82
C LYS A 362 4.15 16.81 -13.74
N HIS A 363 4.40 18.11 -13.69
CA HIS A 363 3.38 19.15 -13.62
C HIS A 363 3.32 19.94 -14.91
N LYS A 364 2.10 20.34 -15.31
CA LYS A 364 1.87 21.23 -16.44
C LYS A 364 0.75 22.19 -16.08
N ARG A 365 1.01 23.49 -16.23
CA ARG A 365 -0.05 24.50 -16.16
C ARG A 365 -0.84 24.50 -17.47
N LEU A 366 -2.16 24.35 -17.38
CA LEU A 366 -3.07 24.35 -18.52
C LEU A 366 -3.57 25.77 -18.83
N SER A 367 -3.98 26.51 -17.79
CA SER A 367 -4.37 27.92 -17.85
C SER A 367 -3.81 28.68 -16.65
N ASP A 368 -3.57 29.98 -16.81
CA ASP A 368 -3.21 30.94 -15.75
C ASP A 368 -4.10 32.19 -15.75
N ARG A 369 -5.30 32.07 -16.30
CA ARG A 369 -6.23 33.18 -16.49
C ARG A 369 -7.59 32.86 -15.88
N GLU A 370 -8.19 33.86 -15.26
CA GLU A 370 -9.59 33.86 -14.87
C GLU A 370 -10.53 33.86 -16.10
N GLY A 371 -11.74 33.34 -15.89
CA GLY A 371 -12.76 33.14 -16.91
C GLY A 371 -12.62 31.79 -17.60
N MET A 372 -13.71 31.31 -18.21
CA MET A 372 -13.69 30.03 -18.91
C MET A 372 -12.76 30.07 -20.13
N HIS A 373 -11.69 29.29 -20.07
CA HIS A 373 -10.80 29.01 -21.20
C HIS A 373 -10.87 27.53 -21.54
N TYR A 374 -10.70 27.22 -22.82
CA TYR A 374 -10.73 25.86 -23.34
C TYR A 374 -9.44 25.56 -24.08
N GLY A 375 -9.08 24.28 -24.11
CA GLY A 375 -7.94 23.79 -24.86
C GLY A 375 -7.92 22.27 -24.93
N SER A 376 -6.87 21.75 -25.51
CA SER A 376 -6.58 20.32 -25.55
C SER A 376 -5.21 20.07 -24.93
N ASP A 377 -5.01 18.89 -24.35
CA ASP A 377 -3.69 18.44 -23.93
C ASP A 377 -3.39 17.03 -24.45
N GLU A 378 -2.11 16.75 -24.63
CA GLU A 378 -1.59 15.43 -25.00
C GLU A 378 -0.31 15.16 -24.20
N LEU A 379 -0.21 13.95 -23.65
CA LEU A 379 0.96 13.48 -22.92
C LEU A 379 1.28 12.03 -23.27
N THR A 380 2.54 11.65 -23.04
CA THR A 380 2.98 10.25 -23.10
C THR A 380 3.31 9.75 -21.69
N VAL A 381 2.74 8.61 -21.32
CA VAL A 381 2.93 7.94 -20.04
C VAL A 381 3.52 6.55 -20.29
N ASN A 382 4.49 6.14 -19.48
CA ASN A 382 5.03 4.78 -19.51
C ASN A 382 4.79 4.09 -18.16
N GLY A 383 3.99 3.03 -18.17
CA GLY A 383 3.61 2.32 -16.94
C GLY A 383 2.37 2.91 -16.26
N PRO A 384 1.96 2.34 -15.10
CA PRO A 384 0.82 2.83 -14.34
C PRO A 384 1.00 4.30 -13.97
N GLU A 385 -0.10 5.07 -13.93
CA GLU A 385 -0.07 6.50 -13.62
C GLU A 385 -1.43 6.99 -13.14
N ILE A 386 -1.44 8.11 -12.42
CA ILE A 386 -2.64 8.88 -12.08
C ILE A 386 -2.47 10.28 -12.65
N LEU A 387 -3.32 10.61 -13.61
CA LEU A 387 -3.43 11.97 -14.16
C LEU A 387 -4.39 12.75 -13.26
N HIS A 388 -3.86 13.75 -12.56
CA HIS A 388 -4.62 14.60 -11.65
C HIS A 388 -4.83 15.97 -12.30
N LEU A 389 -6.09 16.37 -12.41
CA LEU A 389 -6.50 17.65 -12.98
C LEU A 389 -7.20 18.44 -11.89
N HIS A 390 -6.71 19.64 -11.61
CA HIS A 390 -7.24 20.46 -10.53
C HIS A 390 -7.15 21.95 -10.83
N MET A 391 -7.95 22.72 -10.09
CA MET A 391 -7.85 24.17 -10.03
C MET A 391 -7.14 24.58 -8.74
N VAL A 392 -6.39 25.68 -8.79
CA VAL A 392 -5.85 26.32 -7.59
C VAL A 392 -6.92 27.28 -7.09
N GLU A 393 -7.55 26.96 -5.95
CA GLU A 393 -8.76 27.63 -5.44
C GLU A 393 -8.52 29.10 -5.04
N ASP A 394 -8.67 30.04 -5.98
CA ASP A 394 -8.64 31.48 -5.69
C ASP A 394 -9.83 32.27 -6.29
N GLY A 395 -10.67 31.67 -7.15
CA GLY A 395 -11.80 32.34 -7.83
C GLY A 395 -13.22 32.05 -7.33
N GLU A 396 -14.19 32.90 -7.71
CA GLU A 396 -15.63 32.68 -7.45
C GLU A 396 -16.22 31.64 -8.42
N ASN A 397 -16.84 30.58 -7.89
CA ASN A 397 -17.44 29.44 -8.64
C ASN A 397 -16.44 28.70 -9.55
N PRO A 398 -15.40 28.06 -8.99
CA PRO A 398 -14.43 27.31 -9.77
C PRO A 398 -15.10 26.11 -10.48
N ARG A 399 -14.91 26.01 -11.79
CA ARG A 399 -15.43 24.90 -12.61
C ARG A 399 -14.37 24.44 -13.60
N MET A 400 -14.13 23.13 -13.61
CA MET A 400 -13.35 22.46 -14.64
C MET A 400 -14.23 21.47 -15.39
N VAL A 401 -13.97 21.33 -16.68
CA VAL A 401 -14.66 20.41 -17.59
C VAL A 401 -13.66 19.60 -18.41
N ILE A 402 -14.00 18.35 -18.70
CA ILE A 402 -13.18 17.42 -19.50
C ILE A 402 -14.08 16.66 -20.46
N ASP A 403 -13.58 16.45 -21.67
CA ASP A 403 -14.22 15.67 -22.73
C ASP A 403 -13.18 14.98 -23.63
N ASN A 404 -13.62 14.12 -24.55
CA ASN A 404 -12.82 13.47 -25.59
C ASN A 404 -11.52 12.84 -25.06
N VAL A 405 -11.61 12.07 -23.98
CA VAL A 405 -10.45 11.40 -23.39
C VAL A 405 -10.08 10.18 -24.23
N HIS A 406 -8.90 10.20 -24.82
CA HIS A 406 -8.37 9.09 -25.60
C HIS A 406 -7.10 8.53 -24.96
N VAL A 407 -7.08 7.22 -24.76
CA VAL A 407 -5.89 6.47 -24.36
C VAL A 407 -5.54 5.53 -25.51
N THR A 408 -4.39 5.75 -26.13
CA THR A 408 -3.93 4.95 -27.27
C THR A 408 -2.53 4.41 -27.02
N GLN A 409 -2.21 3.28 -27.63
CA GLN A 409 -0.86 2.76 -27.61
C GLN A 409 0.09 3.73 -28.34
N ALA A 410 1.20 4.08 -27.70
CA ALA A 410 2.26 4.86 -28.32
C ALA A 410 3.43 3.94 -28.73
N PRO A 411 4.20 4.33 -29.77
CA PRO A 411 5.38 3.58 -30.23
C PRO A 411 6.45 3.34 -29.17
#